data_AF-A0A3D1U090-F1
#
_entry.id   AF-A0A3D1U090-F1
#
_cell.length_a   1.000
_cell.length_b   1.000
_cell.length_c   1.000
_cell.angle_alpha   90.00
_cell.angle_beta   90.00
_cell.angle_gamma   90.00
#
_symmetry.space_group_name_H-M   'P 1'
#
loop_
_entity.id
_entity.type
_entity.pdbx_description
1 polymer ?
#
loop_
_entity_poly.entity_id
_entity_poly.type
_entity_poly.pdbx_seq_one_letter_code
_entity_poly.pdbx_strand_id
1 'polypeptide(L)'
;MKLLLGAADLYKIAVSSYESTQDDLPERAPRDDHEAIVAIVFAALALEGFINEFATFAVGSDVPVNIRAFGTLAQQVEENQGSPALKLLLASALLVGRPYEKGQPPYQDFQLLMRVRNAIAHPKMEEFYVGDNDRILIRPKAMIEHLRSKNITALNPSEEGRMPLLTLINTRAAAKWACNTTADMVQSIMEMITASRFKLALTIYANVIRRVT
;
A
#
# COMPACT_ATOMS: atom_id res chain seq x y z
N MET A 1 -20.94 -19.26 -1.02
CA MET A 1 -20.09 -18.12 -0.62
C MET A 1 -19.33 -17.66 -1.87
N LYS A 2 -19.71 -16.52 -2.48
CA LYS A 2 -18.91 -15.95 -3.57
C LYS A 2 -17.62 -15.42 -2.94
N LEU A 3 -16.50 -16.11 -3.18
CA LEU A 3 -15.19 -15.54 -2.89
C LEU A 3 -14.99 -14.39 -3.87
N LEU A 4 -15.11 -13.16 -3.38
CA LEU A 4 -14.61 -12.00 -4.09
C LEU A 4 -13.08 -12.14 -4.06
N LEU A 5 -12.50 -12.48 -5.21
CA LEU A 5 -11.07 -12.69 -5.41
C LEU A 5 -10.37 -11.43 -5.92
N GLY A 6 -11.05 -10.27 -5.89
CA GLY A 6 -10.60 -9.05 -6.54
C GLY A 6 -9.28 -8.57 -5.98
N ALA A 7 -9.16 -8.50 -4.64
CA ALA A 7 -7.90 -8.10 -4.01
C ALA A 7 -6.76 -9.08 -4.31
N ALA A 8 -7.03 -10.38 -4.27
CA ALA A 8 -6.04 -11.41 -4.59
C ALA A 8 -5.56 -11.33 -6.05
N ASP A 9 -6.45 -11.10 -7.01
CA ASP A 9 -6.08 -10.98 -8.42
C ASP A 9 -5.30 -9.69 -8.69
N LEU A 10 -5.69 -8.58 -8.07
CA LEU A 10 -4.90 -7.33 -8.10
C LEU A 10 -3.50 -7.55 -7.50
N TYR A 11 -3.39 -8.30 -6.40
CA TYR A 11 -2.09 -8.58 -5.79
C TYR A 11 -1.23 -9.47 -6.69
N LYS A 12 -1.81 -10.45 -7.38
CA LYS A 12 -1.08 -11.28 -8.36
C LYS A 12 -0.49 -10.41 -9.47
N ILE A 13 -1.23 -9.42 -9.98
CA ILE A 13 -0.70 -8.46 -10.96
C ILE A 13 0.49 -7.71 -10.37
N ALA A 14 0.38 -7.23 -9.12
CA ALA A 14 1.48 -6.53 -8.46
C ALA A 14 2.74 -7.40 -8.33
N VAL A 15 2.57 -8.66 -7.93
CA VAL A 15 3.66 -9.64 -7.80
C VAL A 15 4.27 -9.97 -9.16
N SER A 16 3.47 -10.22 -10.19
CA SER A 16 3.98 -10.50 -11.54
C SER A 16 4.78 -9.32 -12.09
N SER A 17 4.32 -8.08 -11.89
CA SER A 17 5.10 -6.90 -12.26
C SER A 17 6.37 -6.75 -11.43
N TYR A 18 6.34 -7.04 -10.12
CA TYR A 18 7.57 -7.10 -9.32
C TYR A 18 8.54 -8.16 -9.85
N GLU A 19 8.07 -9.36 -10.19
CA GLU A 19 8.88 -10.44 -10.74
C GLU A 19 9.49 -10.05 -12.09
N SER A 20 8.78 -9.32 -12.94
CA SER A 20 9.31 -8.76 -14.18
C SER A 20 10.47 -7.76 -13.97
N THR A 21 10.62 -7.18 -12.77
CA THR A 21 11.79 -6.35 -12.42
C THR A 21 13.02 -7.15 -12.02
N GLN A 22 12.94 -8.49 -11.95
CA GLN A 22 14.08 -9.33 -11.59
C GLN A 22 15.04 -9.47 -12.77
N ASP A 23 16.11 -8.69 -12.72
CA ASP A 23 17.24 -8.75 -13.64
C ASP A 23 18.56 -8.58 -12.87
N ASP A 24 19.67 -8.48 -13.61
CA ASP A 24 21.02 -8.31 -13.05
C ASP A 24 21.30 -6.87 -12.55
N LEU A 25 20.33 -5.95 -12.67
CA LEU A 25 20.52 -4.59 -12.19
C LEU A 25 20.41 -4.52 -10.65
N PRO A 26 21.13 -3.59 -10.00
CA PRO A 26 20.95 -3.32 -8.58
C PRO A 26 19.48 -3.00 -8.24
N GLU A 27 18.99 -3.39 -7.04
CA GLU A 27 17.57 -3.19 -6.65
C GLU A 27 17.09 -1.73 -6.79
N ARG A 28 18.00 -0.77 -6.66
CA ARG A 28 17.73 0.68 -6.72
C ARG A 28 18.24 1.34 -8.01
N ALA A 29 18.62 0.56 -9.01
CA ALA A 29 18.88 1.12 -10.34
C ALA A 29 17.56 1.69 -10.92
N PRO A 30 17.59 2.89 -11.52
CA PRO A 30 16.44 3.38 -12.27
C PRO A 30 16.14 2.43 -13.43
N ARG A 31 14.86 2.25 -13.73
CA ARG A 31 14.40 1.38 -14.82
C ARG A 31 13.80 2.19 -15.97
N ASP A 32 13.93 1.65 -17.18
CA ASP A 32 13.34 2.20 -18.40
C ASP A 32 11.92 1.65 -18.67
N ASP A 33 11.57 0.51 -18.07
CA ASP A 33 10.22 -0.06 -18.10
C ASP A 33 9.27 0.65 -17.10
N HIS A 34 8.03 0.18 -16.97
CA HIS A 34 7.06 0.71 -16.00
C HIS A 34 6.60 -0.33 -14.97
N GLU A 35 7.29 -1.47 -14.89
CA GLU A 35 6.84 -2.61 -14.09
C GLU A 35 6.83 -2.29 -12.59
N ALA A 36 7.80 -1.51 -12.09
CA ALA A 36 7.79 -1.10 -10.69
C ALA A 36 6.60 -0.19 -10.36
N ILE A 37 6.21 0.71 -11.27
CA ILE A 37 5.03 1.57 -11.10
C ILE A 37 3.75 0.72 -11.09
N VAL A 38 3.63 -0.26 -12.00
CA VAL A 38 2.50 -1.19 -12.03
C VAL A 38 2.42 -1.94 -10.70
N ALA A 39 3.54 -2.50 -10.21
CA ALA A 39 3.59 -3.19 -8.93
C ALA A 39 3.11 -2.31 -7.76
N ILE A 40 3.56 -1.06 -7.70
CA ILE A 40 3.16 -0.11 -6.63
C ILE A 40 1.65 0.17 -6.65
N VAL A 41 1.09 0.48 -7.83
CA VAL A 41 -0.33 0.81 -7.96
C VAL A 41 -1.19 -0.41 -7.61
N PHE A 42 -0.90 -1.57 -8.19
CA PHE A 42 -1.70 -2.77 -7.97
C PHE A 42 -1.57 -3.33 -6.55
N ALA A 43 -0.41 -3.18 -5.90
CA ALA A 43 -0.27 -3.52 -4.48
C ALA A 43 -1.17 -2.66 -3.59
N ALA A 44 -1.24 -1.35 -3.86
CA ALA A 44 -2.13 -0.43 -3.13
C ALA A 44 -3.61 -0.76 -3.38
N LEU A 45 -4.00 -0.99 -4.64
CA LEU A 45 -5.36 -1.37 -5.01
C LEU A 45 -5.77 -2.71 -4.38
N ALA A 46 -4.86 -3.68 -4.30
CA ALA A 46 -5.10 -4.94 -3.62
C ALA A 46 -5.39 -4.73 -2.13
N LEU A 47 -4.66 -3.86 -1.45
CA LEU A 47 -4.95 -3.57 -0.03
C LEU A 47 -6.31 -2.87 0.15
N GLU A 48 -6.64 -1.89 -0.71
CA GLU A 48 -7.95 -1.24 -0.71
C GLU A 48 -9.07 -2.27 -0.92
N GLY A 49 -8.92 -3.14 -1.94
CA GLY A 49 -9.85 -4.21 -2.25
C GLY A 49 -10.03 -5.17 -1.09
N PHE A 50 -8.92 -5.58 -0.44
CA PHE A 50 -8.96 -6.52 0.68
C PHE A 50 -9.79 -5.99 1.84
N ILE A 51 -9.62 -4.70 2.20
CA ILE A 51 -10.38 -4.07 3.29
C ILE A 51 -11.87 -4.00 2.94
N ASN A 52 -12.21 -3.71 1.69
CA ASN A 52 -13.59 -3.63 1.21
C ASN A 52 -14.28 -5.00 1.22
N GLU A 53 -13.58 -6.03 0.73
CA GLU A 53 -14.07 -7.40 0.76
C GLU A 53 -14.19 -7.91 2.21
N PHE A 54 -13.21 -7.60 3.07
CA PHE A 54 -13.29 -7.92 4.51
C PHE A 54 -14.53 -7.29 5.15
N ALA A 55 -14.79 -6.00 4.92
CA ALA A 55 -16.00 -5.34 5.41
C ALA A 55 -17.29 -6.02 4.90
N THR A 56 -17.29 -6.48 3.66
CA THR A 56 -18.42 -7.20 3.05
C THR A 56 -18.66 -8.56 3.70
N PHE A 57 -17.60 -9.32 4.01
CA PHE A 57 -17.75 -10.60 4.70
C PHE A 57 -18.12 -10.43 6.17
N ALA A 58 -17.68 -9.35 6.79
CA ALA A 58 -17.88 -9.09 8.20
C ALA A 58 -19.36 -8.92 8.61
N VAL A 59 -20.28 -8.60 7.69
CA VAL A 59 -21.71 -8.46 8.01
C VAL A 59 -22.51 -9.78 8.03
N GLY A 60 -21.87 -10.92 7.76
CA GLY A 60 -22.52 -12.25 7.71
C GLY A 60 -23.12 -12.72 9.06
N SER A 61 -24.12 -13.61 9.01
CA SER A 61 -24.89 -14.05 10.20
C SER A 61 -24.05 -14.72 11.29
N ASP A 62 -22.97 -15.44 10.94
CA ASP A 62 -22.12 -16.21 11.88
C ASP A 62 -20.83 -15.47 12.28
N VAL A 63 -20.83 -14.14 12.26
CA VAL A 63 -19.66 -13.31 12.55
C VAL A 63 -19.72 -12.75 13.98
N PRO A 64 -18.61 -12.77 14.76
CA PRO A 64 -18.49 -12.10 16.05
C PRO A 64 -18.98 -10.64 16.03
N VAL A 65 -19.57 -10.18 17.15
CA VAL A 65 -20.24 -8.86 17.25
C VAL A 65 -19.32 -7.70 16.87
N ASN A 66 -18.08 -7.70 17.34
CA ASN A 66 -17.09 -6.66 17.04
C ASN A 66 -16.69 -6.64 15.56
N ILE A 67 -16.54 -7.81 14.92
CA ILE A 67 -16.25 -7.91 13.49
C ILE A 67 -17.47 -7.42 12.68
N ARG A 68 -18.69 -7.80 13.09
CA ARG A 68 -19.93 -7.31 12.46
C ARG A 68 -20.07 -5.79 12.56
N ALA A 69 -19.78 -5.22 13.73
CA ALA A 69 -19.78 -3.78 13.94
C ALA A 69 -18.76 -3.09 13.00
N PHE A 70 -17.57 -3.67 12.84
CA PHE A 70 -16.61 -3.20 11.84
C PHE A 70 -17.19 -3.26 10.43
N GLY A 71 -17.78 -4.38 10.01
CA GLY A 71 -18.36 -4.53 8.67
C GLY A 71 -19.40 -3.46 8.36
N THR A 72 -20.34 -3.22 9.29
CA THR A 72 -21.37 -2.18 9.15
C THR A 72 -20.77 -0.78 9.05
N LEU A 73 -19.84 -0.42 9.94
CA LEU A 73 -19.24 0.92 9.93
C LEU A 73 -18.33 1.13 8.71
N ALA A 74 -17.59 0.11 8.28
CA ALA A 74 -16.74 0.20 7.11
C ALA A 74 -17.54 0.35 5.80
N GLN A 75 -18.73 -0.28 5.71
CA GLN A 75 -19.67 -0.05 4.61
C GLN A 75 -20.21 1.37 4.61
N GLN A 76 -20.60 1.92 5.77
CA GLN A 76 -21.00 3.32 5.87
C GLN A 76 -19.89 4.29 5.47
N VAL A 77 -18.65 4.00 5.85
CA VAL A 77 -17.49 4.79 5.40
C VAL A 77 -17.37 4.76 3.87
N GLU A 78 -17.56 3.60 3.24
CA GLU A 78 -17.53 3.50 1.77
C GLU A 78 -18.68 4.27 1.10
N GLU A 79 -19.91 4.13 1.59
CA GLU A 79 -21.09 4.85 1.08
C GLU A 79 -20.90 6.37 1.12
N ASN A 80 -20.13 6.86 2.11
CA ASN A 80 -19.77 8.26 2.27
C ASN A 80 -18.42 8.64 1.64
N GLN A 81 -17.86 7.79 0.76
CA GLN A 81 -16.58 8.00 0.06
C GLN A 81 -15.40 8.27 1.00
N GLY A 82 -15.45 7.71 2.21
CA GLY A 82 -14.39 7.84 3.20
C GLY A 82 -13.16 7.01 2.83
N SER A 83 -11.99 7.50 3.24
CA SER A 83 -10.72 6.89 2.84
C SER A 83 -10.53 5.46 3.36
N PRO A 84 -9.79 4.59 2.62
CA PRO A 84 -9.36 3.28 3.11
C PRO A 84 -8.60 3.34 4.45
N ALA A 85 -7.85 4.43 4.67
CA ALA A 85 -7.13 4.68 5.92
C ALA A 85 -8.08 4.80 7.13
N LEU A 86 -9.27 5.38 6.94
CA LEU A 86 -10.29 5.47 7.99
C LEU A 86 -10.84 4.08 8.33
N LYS A 87 -11.11 3.24 7.34
CA LYS A 87 -11.58 1.86 7.56
C LYS A 87 -10.58 1.03 8.36
N LEU A 88 -9.28 1.19 8.10
CA LEU A 88 -8.24 0.50 8.88
C LEU A 88 -8.16 0.97 10.33
N LEU A 89 -8.32 2.29 10.57
CA LEU A 89 -8.38 2.80 11.94
C LEU A 89 -9.60 2.24 12.67
N LEU A 90 -10.76 2.19 12.02
CA LEU A 90 -11.97 1.54 12.56
C LEU A 90 -11.73 0.06 12.84
N ALA A 91 -11.10 -0.68 11.92
CA ALA A 91 -10.77 -2.09 12.13
C ALA A 91 -9.93 -2.27 13.40
N SER A 92 -8.83 -1.54 13.55
CA SER A 92 -7.98 -1.67 14.75
C SER A 92 -8.72 -1.31 16.05
N ALA A 93 -9.48 -0.21 16.05
CA ALA A 93 -10.22 0.25 17.22
C ALA A 93 -11.31 -0.76 17.65
N LEU A 94 -12.02 -1.38 16.70
CA LEU A 94 -13.12 -2.30 17.00
C LEU A 94 -12.65 -3.73 17.27
N LEU A 95 -11.59 -4.18 16.60
CA LEU A 95 -11.12 -5.56 16.71
C LEU A 95 -10.20 -5.77 17.92
N VAL A 96 -9.34 -4.82 18.23
CA VAL A 96 -8.34 -4.92 19.33
C VAL A 96 -8.62 -3.93 20.46
N GLY A 97 -9.55 -3.00 20.28
CA GLY A 97 -9.83 -1.96 21.28
C GLY A 97 -8.83 -0.81 21.29
N ARG A 98 -7.88 -0.78 20.34
CA ARG A 98 -6.90 0.31 20.20
C ARG A 98 -6.62 0.63 18.73
N PRO A 99 -6.54 1.92 18.36
CA PRO A 99 -6.21 2.30 16.99
C PRO A 99 -4.74 1.97 16.64
N TYR A 100 -4.43 1.85 15.35
CA TYR A 100 -3.05 1.85 14.89
C TYR A 100 -2.28 3.09 15.35
N GLU A 101 -1.01 2.90 15.73
CA GLU A 101 -0.08 4.00 15.96
C GLU A 101 0.37 4.58 14.61
N LYS A 102 -0.05 5.80 14.31
CA LYS A 102 0.16 6.43 12.99
C LYS A 102 1.63 6.52 12.54
N GLY A 103 2.55 6.59 13.51
CA GLY A 103 3.99 6.73 13.27
C GLY A 103 4.75 5.42 13.15
N GLN A 104 4.10 4.26 13.29
CA GLN A 104 4.77 2.96 13.34
C GLN A 104 4.35 2.05 12.16
N PRO A 105 5.25 1.19 11.67
CA PRO A 105 4.88 0.09 10.79
C PRO A 105 3.88 -0.88 11.47
N PRO A 106 3.00 -1.54 10.71
CA PRO A 106 2.88 -1.45 9.24
C PRO A 106 2.03 -0.25 8.76
N TYR A 107 1.32 0.45 9.66
CA TYR A 107 0.38 1.51 9.29
C TYR A 107 1.06 2.75 8.67
N GLN A 108 2.22 3.16 9.17
CA GLN A 108 2.99 4.26 8.58
C GLN A 108 3.33 3.99 7.10
N ASP A 109 3.73 2.75 6.80
CA ASP A 109 4.16 2.35 5.46
C ASP A 109 2.96 2.28 4.52
N PHE A 110 1.83 1.78 5.02
CA PHE A 110 0.54 1.90 4.35
C PHE A 110 0.20 3.34 3.99
N GLN A 111 0.28 4.27 4.94
CA GLN A 111 -0.03 5.68 4.67
C GLN A 111 0.92 6.27 3.61
N LEU A 112 2.18 5.83 3.60
CA LEU A 112 3.12 6.22 2.56
C LEU A 112 2.73 5.62 1.20
N LEU A 113 2.39 4.33 1.14
CA LEU A 113 1.96 3.63 -0.09
C LEU A 113 0.73 4.29 -0.71
N MET A 114 -0.29 4.61 0.08
CA MET A 114 -1.49 5.30 -0.39
C MET A 114 -1.19 6.70 -0.95
N ARG A 115 -0.26 7.43 -0.33
CA ARG A 115 0.18 8.74 -0.84
C ARG A 115 0.94 8.62 -2.15
N VAL A 116 1.79 7.61 -2.29
CA VAL A 116 2.51 7.32 -3.55
C VAL A 116 1.52 6.98 -4.65
N ARG A 117 0.58 6.06 -4.42
CA ARG A 117 -0.48 5.71 -5.38
C ARG A 117 -1.27 6.95 -5.82
N ASN A 118 -1.67 7.79 -4.88
CA ASN A 118 -2.38 9.02 -5.20
C ASN A 118 -1.54 10.01 -6.01
N ALA A 119 -0.24 10.12 -5.73
CA ALA A 119 0.66 10.97 -6.50
C ALA A 119 0.90 10.45 -7.93
N ILE A 120 0.88 9.12 -8.13
CA ILE A 120 0.93 8.49 -9.45
C ILE A 120 -0.37 8.75 -10.22
N ALA A 121 -1.53 8.52 -9.59
CA ALA A 121 -2.84 8.64 -10.23
C ALA A 121 -3.27 10.10 -10.48
N HIS A 122 -2.79 11.03 -9.66
CA HIS A 122 -3.12 12.45 -9.72
C HIS A 122 -1.83 13.29 -9.71
N PRO A 123 -1.02 13.23 -10.78
CA PRO A 123 0.23 13.95 -10.83
C PRO A 123 -0.05 15.46 -10.73
N LYS A 124 0.45 16.08 -9.66
CA LYS A 124 0.45 17.53 -9.52
C LYS A 124 1.69 18.08 -10.21
N MET A 125 1.58 19.26 -10.81
CA MET A 125 2.74 19.99 -11.34
C MET A 125 3.84 20.06 -10.26
N GLU A 126 5.07 19.80 -10.67
CA GLU A 126 6.23 19.93 -9.80
C GLU A 126 6.56 21.42 -9.60
N GLU A 127 6.82 21.80 -8.35
CA GLU A 127 7.23 23.16 -8.02
C GLU A 127 8.74 23.26 -8.22
N PHE A 128 9.11 24.06 -9.21
CA PHE A 128 10.47 24.38 -9.55
C PHE A 128 10.86 25.71 -8.89
N TYR A 129 12.08 25.78 -8.34
CA TYR A 129 12.65 27.02 -7.84
C TYR A 129 14.08 27.19 -8.35
N VAL A 130 14.54 28.43 -8.49
CA VAL A 130 15.92 28.72 -8.85
C VAL A 130 16.75 28.72 -7.57
N GLY A 131 17.73 27.83 -7.48
CA GLY A 131 18.71 27.77 -6.39
C GLY A 131 19.82 28.80 -6.55
N ASP A 132 20.67 28.93 -5.53
CA ASP A 132 21.72 29.96 -5.43
C ASP A 132 22.78 29.92 -6.55
N ASN A 133 22.80 28.86 -7.35
CA ASN A 133 23.70 28.66 -8.48
C ASN A 133 22.98 28.73 -9.85
N ASP A 134 21.85 29.44 -9.91
CA ASP A 134 20.94 29.55 -11.07
C ASP A 134 20.40 28.21 -11.57
N ARG A 135 20.45 27.16 -10.74
CA ARG A 135 19.94 25.84 -11.10
C ARG A 135 18.47 25.73 -10.74
N ILE A 136 17.69 25.13 -11.63
CA ILE A 136 16.30 24.79 -11.35
C ILE A 136 16.29 23.54 -10.46
N LEU A 137 15.73 23.69 -9.26
CA LEU A 137 15.59 22.67 -8.23
C LEU A 137 14.12 22.29 -8.06
N ILE A 138 13.87 21.00 -7.80
CA ILE A 138 12.54 20.49 -7.41
C ILE A 138 12.45 20.53 -5.89
N ARG A 139 11.41 21.17 -5.34
CA ARG A 139 11.23 21.20 -3.88
C ARG A 139 10.98 19.78 -3.35
N PRO A 140 11.84 19.23 -2.46
CA PRO A 140 11.61 17.91 -1.90
C PRO A 140 10.31 17.94 -1.07
N LYS A 141 9.30 17.21 -1.53
CA LYS A 141 8.07 17.00 -0.75
C LYS A 141 8.40 16.06 0.41
N ALA A 142 7.81 16.25 1.59
CA ALA A 142 8.02 15.37 2.75
C ALA A 142 7.87 13.86 2.45
N MET A 143 7.02 13.51 1.47
CA MET A 143 6.88 12.16 0.95
C MET A 143 8.18 11.61 0.34
N ILE A 144 8.93 12.41 -0.44
CA ILE A 144 10.19 12.00 -1.06
C ILE A 144 11.23 11.67 0.00
N GLU A 145 11.35 12.49 1.04
CA GLU A 145 12.27 12.22 2.15
C GLU A 145 11.92 10.92 2.90
N HIS A 146 10.62 10.63 3.07
CA HIS A 146 10.19 9.36 3.64
C HIS A 146 10.50 8.16 2.73
N LEU A 147 10.39 8.31 1.41
CA LEU A 147 10.78 7.24 0.48
C LEU A 147 12.29 7.01 0.48
N ARG A 148 13.09 8.09 0.58
CA ARG A 148 14.55 8.01 0.70
C ARG A 148 14.97 7.31 1.98
N SER A 149 14.34 7.62 3.12
CA SER A 149 14.67 6.96 4.40
C SER A 149 14.36 5.46 4.41
N LYS A 150 13.47 5.01 3.52
CA LYS A 150 13.19 3.58 3.28
C LYS A 150 14.23 2.90 2.37
N ASN A 151 15.19 3.64 1.81
CA ASN A 151 16.18 3.14 0.85
C ASN A 151 15.58 2.46 -0.40
N ILE A 152 14.40 2.92 -0.84
CA ILE A 152 13.72 2.34 -2.01
C ILE A 152 13.82 3.18 -3.27
N THR A 153 14.25 4.44 -3.15
CA THR A 153 14.35 5.34 -4.30
C THR A 153 15.60 5.05 -5.13
N ALA A 154 15.56 5.41 -6.42
CA ALA A 154 16.68 5.31 -7.34
C ALA A 154 17.96 5.88 -6.72
N LEU A 155 19.08 5.19 -6.91
CA LEU A 155 20.40 5.69 -6.54
C LEU A 155 20.72 6.89 -7.43
N ASN A 156 21.11 8.03 -6.83
CA ASN A 156 21.50 9.24 -7.54
C ASN A 156 22.69 8.95 -8.47
N PRO A 157 22.56 9.03 -9.81
CA PRO A 157 23.71 9.09 -10.69
C PRO A 157 24.20 10.54 -10.87
N SER A 158 23.40 11.54 -10.47
CA SER A 158 23.74 12.94 -10.54
C SER A 158 23.44 13.66 -9.23
N GLU A 159 24.43 14.43 -8.79
CA GLU A 159 24.30 15.40 -7.72
C GLU A 159 23.06 16.29 -7.94
N GLU A 160 22.36 16.64 -6.85
CA GLU A 160 21.35 17.72 -6.79
C GLU A 160 19.87 17.42 -7.10
N GLY A 161 19.35 16.23 -6.78
CA GLY A 161 17.93 16.09 -6.46
C GLY A 161 16.93 16.36 -7.60
N ARG A 162 17.30 16.02 -8.85
CA ARG A 162 16.58 16.42 -10.08
C ARG A 162 15.70 15.35 -10.73
N MET A 163 15.23 14.33 -10.02
CA MET A 163 14.43 13.27 -10.64
C MET A 163 12.93 13.44 -10.37
N PRO A 164 12.08 13.43 -11.42
CA PRO A 164 10.63 13.34 -11.26
C PRO A 164 10.25 12.16 -10.39
N LEU A 165 9.13 12.27 -9.66
CA LEU A 165 8.71 11.23 -8.71
C LEU A 165 8.67 9.83 -9.34
N LEU A 166 8.13 9.69 -10.56
CA LEU A 166 8.01 8.40 -11.23
C LEU A 166 9.39 7.77 -11.45
N THR A 167 10.35 8.53 -11.99
CA THR A 167 11.74 8.06 -12.16
C THR A 167 12.37 7.67 -10.82
N LEU A 168 12.09 8.45 -9.77
CA LEU A 168 12.65 8.22 -8.43
C LEU A 168 12.17 6.89 -7.81
N ILE A 169 10.91 6.50 -8.04
CA ILE A 169 10.32 5.28 -7.47
C ILE A 169 10.25 4.11 -8.46
N ASN A 170 10.68 4.31 -9.70
CA ASN A 170 10.72 3.25 -10.70
C ASN A 170 11.94 2.34 -10.49
N THR A 171 11.93 1.61 -9.38
CA THR A 171 12.99 0.72 -8.93
C THR A 171 12.41 -0.61 -8.44
N ARG A 172 13.20 -1.68 -8.51
CA ARG A 172 12.83 -2.97 -7.94
C ARG A 172 12.61 -2.87 -6.41
N ALA A 173 13.42 -2.08 -5.72
CA ALA A 173 13.29 -1.85 -4.28
C ALA A 173 11.93 -1.24 -3.91
N ALA A 174 11.42 -0.28 -4.69
CA ALA A 174 10.11 0.33 -4.45
C ALA A 174 8.96 -0.64 -4.75
N ALA A 175 9.06 -1.43 -5.83
CA ALA A 175 8.10 -2.48 -6.17
C ALA A 175 7.98 -3.53 -5.04
N LYS A 176 9.13 -4.02 -4.57
CA LYS A 176 9.24 -4.96 -3.43
C LYS A 176 8.64 -4.38 -2.16
N TRP A 177 8.97 -3.14 -1.84
CA TRP A 177 8.44 -2.45 -0.67
C TRP A 177 6.92 -2.31 -0.73
N ALA A 178 6.35 -1.96 -1.87
CA ALA A 178 4.90 -1.83 -2.01
C ALA A 178 4.19 -3.18 -1.80
N CYS A 179 4.67 -4.25 -2.46
CA CYS A 179 4.13 -5.60 -2.29
C CYS A 179 4.19 -6.06 -0.82
N ASN A 180 5.33 -5.82 -0.17
CA ASN A 180 5.53 -6.20 1.23
C ASN A 180 4.71 -5.37 2.20
N THR A 181 4.55 -4.06 1.95
CA THR A 181 3.68 -3.18 2.76
C THR A 181 2.23 -3.68 2.73
N THR A 182 1.73 -4.05 1.55
CA THR A 182 0.39 -4.63 1.40
C THR A 182 0.26 -5.94 2.18
N ALA A 183 1.22 -6.87 2.04
CA ALA A 183 1.22 -8.13 2.77
C ALA A 183 1.27 -7.93 4.29
N ASP A 184 2.13 -7.03 4.78
CA ASP A 184 2.28 -6.74 6.20
C ASP A 184 0.98 -6.14 6.79
N MET A 185 0.29 -5.27 6.05
CA MET A 185 -1.00 -4.74 6.49
C MET A 185 -2.09 -5.79 6.53
N VAL A 186 -2.19 -6.64 5.50
CA VAL A 186 -3.16 -7.74 5.47
C VAL A 186 -2.91 -8.67 6.66
N GLN A 187 -1.67 -9.06 6.89
CA GLN A 187 -1.29 -9.92 8.01
C GLN A 187 -1.62 -9.26 9.36
N SER A 188 -1.32 -7.98 9.51
CA SER A 188 -1.67 -7.21 10.71
C SER A 188 -3.18 -7.22 10.98
N ILE A 189 -4.03 -7.04 9.97
CA ILE A 189 -5.50 -7.17 10.13
C ILE A 189 -5.87 -8.59 10.56
N MET A 190 -5.26 -9.62 9.95
CA MET A 190 -5.53 -11.02 10.29
C MET A 190 -5.16 -11.35 11.75
N GLU A 191 -4.12 -10.72 12.30
CA GLU A 191 -3.72 -10.88 13.69
C GLU A 191 -4.72 -10.26 14.66
N MET A 192 -5.41 -9.18 14.26
CA MET A 192 -6.44 -8.52 15.06
C MET A 192 -7.72 -9.34 15.21
N ILE A 193 -7.97 -10.27 14.29
CA ILE A 193 -9.20 -11.08 14.28
C ILE A 193 -9.03 -12.22 15.30
N THR A 194 -9.98 -12.37 16.23
CA THR A 194 -10.02 -13.49 17.17
C THR A 194 -10.30 -14.82 16.47
N ALA A 195 -9.78 -15.93 17.01
CA ALA A 195 -9.99 -17.26 16.44
C ALA A 195 -11.48 -17.57 16.27
N SER A 196 -11.88 -17.86 15.03
CA SER A 196 -13.28 -18.06 14.63
C SER A 196 -13.34 -18.78 13.28
N ARG A 197 -14.50 -19.35 12.94
CA ARG A 197 -14.74 -19.88 11.58
C ARG A 197 -14.55 -18.81 10.50
N PHE A 198 -14.93 -17.58 10.84
CA PHE A 198 -14.71 -16.41 10.01
C PHE A 198 -13.22 -16.19 9.71
N LYS A 199 -12.37 -16.18 10.76
CA LYS A 199 -10.92 -16.07 10.59
C LYS A 199 -10.36 -17.16 9.69
N LEU A 200 -10.77 -18.42 9.89
CA LEU A 200 -10.31 -19.55 9.09
C LEU A 200 -10.63 -19.36 7.59
N ALA A 201 -11.85 -18.93 7.27
CA ALA A 201 -12.26 -18.65 5.90
C ALA A 201 -11.44 -17.51 5.28
N LEU A 202 -11.20 -16.45 6.06
CA LEU A 202 -10.42 -15.30 5.59
C LEU A 202 -8.91 -15.61 5.48
N THR A 203 -8.36 -16.52 6.29
CA THR A 203 -6.95 -16.94 6.20
C THR A 203 -6.62 -17.59 4.87
N ILE A 204 -7.50 -18.46 4.36
CA ILE A 204 -7.31 -19.08 3.03
C ILE A 204 -7.14 -18.01 1.96
N TYR A 205 -7.92 -16.92 2.08
CA TYR A 205 -7.87 -15.79 1.18
C TYR A 205 -6.60 -14.93 1.37
N ALA A 206 -6.32 -14.54 2.61
CA ALA A 206 -5.17 -13.70 2.96
C ALA A 206 -3.82 -14.35 2.60
N ASN A 207 -3.73 -15.69 2.62
CA ASN A 207 -2.51 -16.43 2.26
C ASN A 207 -2.02 -16.20 0.82
N VAL A 208 -2.89 -15.68 -0.08
CA VAL A 208 -2.48 -15.28 -1.43
C VAL A 208 -1.67 -13.97 -1.39
N ILE A 209 -1.98 -13.09 -0.45
CA ILE A 209 -1.33 -11.79 -0.26
C ILE A 209 -0.17 -11.95 0.72
N ARG A 210 0.97 -12.40 0.20
CA ARG A 210 2.18 -12.72 0.98
C ARG A 210 3.37 -11.92 0.51
N ARG A 211 4.32 -11.69 1.41
CA ARG A 211 5.58 -11.00 1.11
C ARG A 211 6.30 -11.61 -0.09
N VAL A 212 6.95 -10.75 -0.86
CA VAL A 212 7.84 -11.11 -1.97
C VAL A 212 9.30 -11.03 -1.52
N THR A 213 10.13 -11.90 -2.10
CA THR A 213 11.57 -12.02 -1.82
C THR A 213 12.41 -11.19 -2.78
#